data_AF-A0A6P3BIU4-F1
#
_entry.id   AF-A0A6P3BIU4-F1
#
_cell.length_a   1.000
_cell.length_b   1.000
_cell.length_c   1.000
_cell.angle_alpha   90.00
_cell.angle_beta   90.00
_cell.angle_gamma   90.00
#
_symmetry.space_group_name_H-M   'P 1'
#
loop_
_entity.id
_entity.type
_entity.pdbx_description
1 polymer ?
#
loop_
_entity_poly.entity_id
_entity_poly.type
_entity_poly.pdbx_seq_one_letter_code
_entity_poly.pdbx_strand_id
1 'polypeptide(L)'
;MRAELRDPVDHHKLQQLLPLTRAVFQLHENGREYVAELQQISRLLGDDVDHVDVLGAFGSTSADEFAKQLAIDWHAVPTDLSELELLELLDAVCACRGDQALIEYWVRCLSINTGDDRISDLIFWPEAYFGAAYDGRELAPAEMLEVVLRKRRME
;
A
#
# COMPACT_ATOMS: atom_id res chain seq x y z
N MET A 1 -13.48 -9.41 -7.79
CA MET A 1 -12.07 -9.25 -7.39
C MET A 1 -11.39 -10.60 -7.24
N ARG A 2 -10.29 -10.84 -7.98
CA ARG A 2 -9.51 -12.11 -7.94
C ARG A 2 -8.80 -12.31 -6.60
N ALA A 3 -8.38 -13.55 -6.32
CA ALA A 3 -7.89 -13.97 -5.01
C ALA A 3 -6.62 -13.22 -4.57
N GLU A 4 -5.64 -13.06 -5.46
CA GLU A 4 -4.38 -12.35 -5.18
C GLU A 4 -4.57 -10.89 -4.76
N LEU A 5 -5.63 -10.23 -5.24
CA LEU A 5 -5.96 -8.86 -4.84
C LEU A 5 -6.58 -8.79 -3.45
N ARG A 6 -7.19 -9.88 -2.95
CA ARG A 6 -7.82 -9.90 -1.62
C ARG A 6 -6.84 -10.22 -0.51
N ASP A 7 -5.77 -10.94 -0.85
CA ASP A 7 -4.77 -11.42 0.10
C ASP A 7 -3.39 -11.47 -0.58
N PRO A 8 -2.72 -10.31 -0.71
CA PRO A 8 -1.40 -10.22 -1.34
C PRO A 8 -0.26 -10.64 -0.42
N VAL A 9 -0.56 -11.03 0.82
CA VAL A 9 0.42 -11.29 1.86
C VAL A 9 0.99 -12.70 1.72
N ASP A 10 2.32 -12.81 1.72
CA ASP A 10 2.98 -14.11 1.91
C ASP A 10 2.87 -14.52 3.39
N HIS A 11 1.89 -15.38 3.69
CA HIS A 11 1.61 -15.85 5.05
C HIS A 11 2.78 -16.60 5.69
N HIS A 12 3.62 -17.25 4.90
CA HIS A 12 4.79 -17.94 5.43
C HIS A 12 5.86 -16.92 5.85
N LYS A 13 6.12 -15.89 5.03
CA LYS A 13 6.98 -14.76 5.44
C LYS A 13 6.41 -14.03 6.63
N LEU A 14 5.11 -13.73 6.64
CA LEU A 14 4.45 -13.02 7.74
C LEU A 14 4.66 -13.73 9.08
N GLN A 15 4.49 -15.05 9.14
CA GLN A 15 4.70 -15.83 10.36
C GLN A 15 6.12 -15.69 10.92
N GLN A 16 7.12 -15.54 10.05
CA GLN A 16 8.52 -15.35 10.45
C GLN A 16 8.83 -13.90 10.82
N LEU A 17 8.17 -12.93 10.16
CA LEU A 17 8.35 -11.50 10.41
C LEU A 17 7.72 -11.04 11.73
N LEU A 18 6.53 -11.54 12.08
CA LEU A 18 5.80 -11.13 13.29
C LEU A 18 6.63 -11.11 14.58
N PRO A 19 7.36 -12.17 14.96
CA PRO A 19 8.19 -12.12 16.17
C PRO A 19 9.35 -11.11 16.05
N LEU A 20 9.92 -10.90 14.86
CA LEU A 20 11.03 -9.99 14.63
C LEU A 20 10.59 -8.52 14.69
N THR A 21 9.50 -8.15 14.01
CA THR A 21 9.01 -6.76 14.01
C THR A 21 8.51 -6.35 15.38
N ARG A 22 7.86 -7.26 16.13
CA ARG A 22 7.48 -7.02 17.53
C ARG A 22 8.70 -6.76 18.41
N ALA A 23 9.77 -7.54 18.24
CA ALA A 23 11.02 -7.31 18.97
C ALA A 23 11.65 -5.95 18.60
N VAL A 24 11.70 -5.60 17.32
CA VAL A 24 12.18 -4.29 16.85
C VAL A 24 11.40 -3.14 17.50
N PHE A 25 10.07 -3.17 17.43
CA PHE A 25 9.23 -2.11 18.00
C PHE A 25 9.40 -2.01 19.52
N GLN A 26 9.45 -3.15 20.21
CA GLN A 26 9.69 -3.18 21.65
C GLN A 26 11.08 -2.62 22.01
N LEU A 27 12.13 -2.97 21.27
CA LEU A 27 13.47 -2.47 21.51
C LEU A 27 13.54 -0.96 21.24
N HIS A 28 12.93 -0.50 20.15
CA HIS A 28 12.84 0.92 19.80
C HIS A 28 12.14 1.74 20.89
N GLU A 29 10.97 1.30 21.35
CA GLU A 29 10.21 1.96 22.42
C GLU A 29 11.01 2.06 23.73
N ASN A 30 11.84 1.06 24.02
CA ASN A 30 12.72 1.05 25.19
C ASN A 30 14.06 1.79 24.97
N GLY A 31 14.24 2.47 23.83
CA GLY A 31 15.48 3.19 23.51
C GLY A 31 16.71 2.27 23.35
N ARG A 32 16.49 1.02 22.94
CA ARG A 32 17.55 0.02 22.72
C ARG A 32 17.85 -0.13 21.24
N GLU A 33 19.06 -0.58 20.94
CA GLU A 33 19.46 -0.95 19.57
C GLU A 33 18.79 -2.26 19.14
N TYR A 34 18.46 -2.35 17.84
CA TYR A 34 17.78 -3.49 17.21
C TYR A 34 18.37 -3.83 15.83
N VAL A 35 19.66 -3.55 15.65
CA VAL A 35 20.37 -3.74 14.37
C VAL A 35 20.41 -5.23 13.97
N ALA A 36 20.51 -6.14 14.95
CA ALA A 36 20.57 -7.57 14.69
C ALA A 36 19.23 -8.11 14.15
N GLU A 37 18.12 -7.60 14.68
CA GLU A 37 16.76 -7.92 14.27
C GLU A 37 16.50 -7.41 12.85
N LEU A 38 16.91 -6.17 12.53
CA LEU A 38 16.84 -5.65 11.17
C LEU A 38 17.65 -6.50 10.19
N GLN A 39 18.88 -6.88 10.54
CA GLN A 39 19.68 -7.79 9.70
C GLN A 39 19.04 -9.17 9.52
N GLN A 40 18.23 -9.65 10.47
CA GLN A 40 17.46 -10.88 10.30
C GLN A 40 16.29 -10.67 9.35
N ILE A 41 15.55 -9.56 9.51
CA ILE A 41 14.45 -9.17 8.60
C ILE A 41 14.98 -9.01 7.18
N SER A 42 16.05 -8.25 6.96
CA SER A 42 16.60 -8.01 5.62
C SER A 42 17.04 -9.30 4.93
N ARG A 43 17.65 -10.23 5.68
CA ARG A 43 18.02 -11.55 5.14
C ARG A 43 16.80 -12.41 4.79
N LEU A 44 15.73 -12.30 5.56
CA LEU A 44 14.49 -13.03 5.30
C LEU A 44 13.78 -12.51 4.04
N LEU A 45 13.79 -11.20 3.85
CA LEU A 45 13.14 -10.55 2.72
C LEU A 45 13.99 -10.60 1.44
N GLY A 46 15.31 -10.63 1.58
CA GLY A 46 16.24 -10.45 0.47
C GLY A 46 16.44 -8.98 0.07
N ASP A 47 15.87 -8.05 0.84
CA ASP A 47 15.90 -6.59 0.65
C ASP A 47 16.35 -5.90 1.94
N ASP A 48 16.96 -4.72 1.83
CA ASP A 48 17.41 -3.95 2.99
C ASP A 48 16.23 -3.30 3.70
N VAL A 49 15.98 -3.68 4.96
CA VAL A 49 15.13 -2.96 5.91
C VAL A 49 16.01 -2.30 6.96
N ASP A 50 15.85 -1.00 7.13
CA ASP A 50 16.74 -0.19 7.96
C ASP A 50 16.00 0.59 9.07
N HIS A 51 16.75 1.47 9.75
CA HIS A 51 16.21 2.26 10.84
C HIS A 51 15.17 3.29 10.37
N VAL A 52 15.33 3.84 9.16
CA VAL A 52 14.41 4.83 8.58
C VAL A 52 13.05 4.19 8.33
N ASP A 53 13.00 2.94 7.87
CA ASP A 53 11.75 2.20 7.69
C ASP A 53 10.99 2.06 9.02
N VAL A 54 11.70 1.70 10.08
CA VAL A 54 11.10 1.59 11.42
C VAL A 54 10.61 2.94 11.91
N LEU A 55 11.37 4.02 11.72
CA LEU A 55 10.94 5.36 12.13
C LEU A 55 9.72 5.86 11.35
N GLY A 56 9.61 5.50 10.07
CA GLY A 56 8.44 5.83 9.25
C GLY A 56 7.18 5.08 9.69
N ALA A 57 7.34 3.83 10.12
CA ALA A 57 6.25 3.00 10.62
C ALA A 57 5.88 3.30 12.08
N PHE A 58 6.85 3.68 12.91
CA PHE A 58 6.64 3.85 14.34
C PHE A 58 5.76 5.06 14.64
N GLY A 59 4.68 4.84 15.39
CA GLY A 59 3.70 5.87 15.74
C GLY A 59 2.59 6.06 14.70
N SER A 60 2.72 5.48 13.51
CA SER A 60 1.68 5.46 12.46
C SER A 60 1.01 4.09 12.32
N THR A 61 1.76 3.01 12.58
CA THR A 61 1.26 1.64 12.45
C THR A 61 1.75 0.74 13.59
N SER A 62 1.11 -0.43 13.76
CA SER A 62 1.54 -1.45 14.72
C SER A 62 2.66 -2.34 14.15
N ALA A 63 3.40 -3.03 15.02
CA ALA A 63 4.44 -3.97 14.60
C ALA A 63 3.91 -5.11 13.71
N ASP A 64 2.66 -5.52 13.92
CA ASP A 64 2.00 -6.57 13.15
C ASP A 64 1.60 -6.08 11.75
N GLU A 65 1.11 -4.85 11.65
CA GLU A 65 0.80 -4.21 10.37
C GLU A 65 2.08 -3.93 9.58
N PHE A 66 3.15 -3.47 10.23
CA PHE A 66 4.47 -3.34 9.61
C PHE A 66 4.98 -4.69 9.07
N ALA A 67 4.81 -5.78 9.83
CA ALA A 67 5.13 -7.13 9.33
C ALA A 67 4.30 -7.53 8.12
N LYS A 68 3.00 -7.19 8.08
CA LYS A 68 2.14 -7.43 6.92
C LYS A 68 2.63 -6.66 5.69
N GLN A 69 2.98 -5.38 5.84
CA GLN A 69 3.50 -4.57 4.74
C GLN A 69 4.79 -5.16 4.15
N LEU A 70 5.70 -5.63 5.01
CA LEU A 70 6.95 -6.30 4.60
C LEU A 70 6.72 -7.67 3.94
N ALA A 71 5.60 -8.34 4.25
CA ALA A 71 5.26 -9.64 3.70
C ALA A 71 4.60 -9.58 2.30
N ILE A 72 4.29 -8.37 1.81
CA ILE A 72 3.75 -8.16 0.46
C ILE A 72 4.90 -8.08 -0.54
N ASP A 73 4.79 -8.79 -1.66
CA ASP A 73 5.71 -8.64 -2.78
C ASP A 73 5.29 -7.46 -3.67
N TRP A 74 5.89 -6.30 -3.42
CA TRP A 74 5.62 -5.07 -4.17
C TRP A 74 6.18 -5.07 -5.60
N HIS A 75 7.03 -6.04 -5.96
CA HIS A 75 7.54 -6.22 -7.32
C HIS A 75 6.64 -7.13 -8.17
N ALA A 76 5.79 -7.94 -7.54
CA ALA A 76 4.87 -8.87 -8.20
C ALA A 76 3.43 -8.33 -8.31
N VAL A 77 3.24 -7.01 -8.28
CA VAL A 77 1.93 -6.38 -8.43
C VAL A 77 1.37 -6.64 -9.84
N PRO A 78 0.11 -7.10 -10.00
CA PRO A 78 -0.46 -7.40 -11.30
C PRO A 78 -0.53 -6.15 -12.18
N THR A 79 -0.23 -6.31 -13.48
CA THR A 79 -0.17 -5.22 -14.47
C THR A 79 -1.19 -5.37 -15.61
N ASP A 80 -2.08 -6.35 -15.46
CA ASP A 80 -3.06 -6.77 -16.46
C ASP A 80 -4.51 -6.60 -15.98
N LEU A 81 -4.74 -5.71 -15.00
CA LEU A 81 -6.08 -5.51 -14.44
C LEU A 81 -7.04 -4.97 -15.50
N SER A 82 -8.19 -5.62 -15.61
CA SER A 82 -9.30 -5.14 -16.45
C SER A 82 -9.94 -3.88 -15.85
N GLU A 83 -10.63 -3.09 -16.68
CA GLU A 83 -11.37 -1.90 -16.18
C GLU A 83 -12.38 -2.24 -15.07
N LEU A 84 -13.02 -3.42 -15.15
CA LEU A 84 -13.92 -3.90 -14.11
C LEU A 84 -13.18 -4.15 -12.78
N GLU A 85 -12.00 -4.75 -12.83
CA GLU A 85 -11.19 -4.98 -11.63
C GLU A 85 -10.66 -3.68 -11.04
N LEU A 86 -10.25 -2.72 -11.88
CA LEU A 86 -9.85 -1.39 -11.42
C LEU A 86 -11.01 -0.68 -10.70
N LEU A 87 -12.23 -0.80 -11.23
CA LEU A 87 -13.42 -0.25 -10.58
C LEU A 87 -13.71 -0.92 -9.24
N GLU A 88 -13.59 -2.25 -9.17
CA GLU A 88 -13.75 -2.99 -7.90
C GLU A 88 -12.71 -2.57 -6.85
N LEU A 89 -11.45 -2.32 -7.26
CA LEU A 89 -10.41 -1.82 -6.37
C LEU A 89 -10.71 -0.41 -5.86
N LEU A 90 -11.12 0.51 -6.75
CA LEU A 90 -11.52 1.87 -6.35
C LEU A 90 -12.70 1.84 -5.38
N ASP A 91 -13.74 1.04 -5.66
CA ASP A 91 -14.87 0.87 -4.73
C ASP A 91 -14.40 0.35 -3.36
N ALA A 92 -13.51 -0.64 -3.35
CA ALA A 92 -13.00 -1.22 -2.11
C ALA A 92 -12.15 -0.24 -1.29
N VAL A 93 -11.33 0.59 -1.97
CA VAL A 93 -10.53 1.65 -1.33
C VAL A 93 -11.44 2.75 -0.78
N CYS A 94 -12.36 3.30 -1.58
CA CYS A 94 -13.28 4.34 -1.16
C CYS A 94 -14.18 3.90 0.00
N ALA A 95 -14.56 2.62 0.05
CA ALA A 95 -15.36 2.04 1.13
C ALA A 95 -14.53 1.52 2.32
N CYS A 96 -13.21 1.74 2.34
CA CYS A 96 -12.29 1.28 3.40
C CYS A 96 -12.45 -0.20 3.77
N ARG A 97 -12.60 -1.11 2.79
CA ARG A 97 -12.91 -2.53 3.01
C ARG A 97 -11.72 -3.41 3.41
N GLY A 98 -10.54 -2.83 3.62
CA GLY A 98 -9.30 -3.54 3.96
C GLY A 98 -8.59 -2.90 5.15
N ASP A 99 -7.57 -3.60 5.66
CA ASP A 99 -6.59 -2.96 6.54
C ASP A 99 -5.68 -2.02 5.73
N GLN A 100 -4.85 -1.23 6.43
CA GLN A 100 -4.01 -0.23 5.79
C GLN A 100 -3.10 -0.82 4.71
N ALA A 101 -2.44 -1.95 4.98
CA ALA A 101 -1.55 -2.62 4.03
C ALA A 101 -2.30 -3.05 2.75
N LEU A 102 -3.53 -3.57 2.90
CA LEU A 102 -4.35 -3.97 1.77
C LEU A 102 -4.85 -2.77 0.94
N ILE A 103 -5.22 -1.67 1.61
CA ILE A 103 -5.60 -0.42 0.93
C ILE A 103 -4.41 0.15 0.14
N GLU A 104 -3.23 0.22 0.75
CA GLU A 104 -2.00 0.65 0.08
C GLU A 104 -1.65 -0.23 -1.13
N TYR A 105 -1.82 -1.55 -0.98
CA TYR A 105 -1.64 -2.50 -2.08
C TYR A 105 -2.60 -2.23 -3.25
N TRP A 106 -3.88 -1.99 -2.97
CA TRP A 106 -4.86 -1.65 -4.00
C TRP A 106 -4.55 -0.32 -4.68
N VAL A 107 -4.13 0.70 -3.94
CA VAL A 107 -3.70 1.99 -4.50
C VAL A 107 -2.48 1.80 -5.42
N ARG A 108 -1.51 0.94 -5.04
CA ARG A 108 -0.37 0.61 -5.90
C ARG A 108 -0.79 -0.11 -7.18
N CYS A 109 -1.70 -1.09 -7.08
CA CYS A 109 -2.28 -1.77 -8.23
C CYS A 109 -2.93 -0.76 -9.20
N LEU A 110 -3.74 0.15 -8.66
CA LEU A 110 -4.41 1.21 -9.43
C LEU A 110 -3.39 2.10 -10.13
N SER A 111 -2.36 2.59 -9.42
CA SER A 111 -1.31 3.44 -10.00
C SER A 111 -0.60 2.75 -11.17
N ILE A 112 -0.14 1.52 -10.99
CA ILE A 112 0.58 0.78 -12.04
C ILE A 112 -0.29 0.53 -13.28
N ASN A 113 -1.55 0.13 -13.09
CA ASN A 113 -2.42 -0.26 -14.21
C ASN A 113 -3.04 0.93 -14.93
N THR A 114 -3.19 2.08 -14.26
CA THR A 114 -3.69 3.32 -14.88
C THR A 114 -2.56 4.20 -15.43
N GLY A 115 -1.34 4.03 -14.93
CA GLY A 115 -0.21 4.90 -15.21
C GLY A 115 -0.26 6.24 -14.47
N ASP A 116 -1.19 6.41 -13.52
CA ASP A 116 -1.31 7.63 -12.75
C ASP A 116 -0.69 7.50 -11.35
N ASP A 117 0.53 8.01 -11.20
CA ASP A 117 1.25 8.06 -9.91
C ASP A 117 0.56 8.92 -8.85
N ARG A 118 -0.40 9.78 -9.26
CA ARG A 118 -1.17 10.66 -8.36
C ARG A 118 -2.57 10.13 -8.06
N ILE A 119 -2.87 8.88 -8.40
CA ILE A 119 -4.19 8.29 -8.14
C ILE A 119 -4.57 8.29 -6.65
N SER A 120 -3.58 8.24 -5.74
CA SER A 120 -3.82 8.41 -4.31
C SER A 120 -4.39 9.80 -3.99
N ASP A 121 -3.86 10.86 -4.62
CA ASP A 121 -4.38 12.22 -4.46
C ASP A 121 -5.82 12.26 -4.98
N LEU A 122 -6.13 11.64 -6.13
CA LEU A 122 -7.49 11.62 -6.66
C LEU A 122 -8.49 11.01 -5.68
N ILE A 123 -8.08 9.95 -4.98
CA ILE A 123 -8.94 9.21 -4.04
C ILE A 123 -9.12 9.96 -2.71
N PHE A 124 -8.02 10.45 -2.11
CA PHE A 124 -8.03 10.97 -0.73
C PHE A 124 -8.02 12.50 -0.63
N TRP A 125 -7.50 13.19 -1.66
CA TRP A 125 -7.36 14.65 -1.73
C TRP A 125 -7.65 15.17 -3.14
N PRO A 126 -8.88 15.00 -3.66
CA PRO A 126 -9.22 15.39 -5.02
C PRO A 126 -8.91 16.87 -5.32
N GLU A 127 -8.97 17.74 -4.31
CA GLU A 127 -8.54 19.13 -4.41
C GLU A 127 -7.05 19.30 -4.75
N ALA A 128 -6.19 18.41 -4.24
CA ALA A 128 -4.77 18.39 -4.58
C ALA A 128 -4.56 17.81 -5.98
N TYR A 129 -5.35 16.80 -6.37
CA TYR A 129 -5.27 16.19 -7.70
C TYR A 129 -5.64 17.17 -8.82
N PHE A 130 -6.81 17.81 -8.72
CA PHE A 130 -7.34 18.75 -9.74
C PHE A 130 -6.86 20.19 -9.55
N GLY A 131 -6.38 20.56 -8.36
CA GLY A 131 -5.98 21.93 -8.04
C GLY A 131 -7.13 22.93 -8.19
N ALA A 132 -6.85 24.09 -8.79
CA ALA A 132 -7.84 25.16 -8.97
C ALA A 132 -9.04 24.78 -9.87
N ALA A 133 -8.95 23.67 -10.61
CA ALA A 133 -10.04 23.19 -11.46
C ALA A 133 -11.04 22.30 -10.69
N TYR A 134 -10.78 21.99 -9.42
CA TYR A 134 -11.69 21.19 -8.61
C TYR A 134 -12.98 21.97 -8.31
N ASP A 135 -14.12 21.34 -8.58
CA ASP A 135 -15.46 21.91 -8.35
C ASP A 135 -16.03 21.58 -6.96
N GLY A 136 -15.26 20.86 -6.12
CA GLY A 136 -15.64 20.54 -4.75
C GLY A 136 -16.61 19.37 -4.61
N ARG A 137 -17.01 18.72 -5.71
CA ARG A 137 -17.97 17.61 -5.66
C ARG A 137 -17.28 16.30 -5.31
N GLU A 138 -17.98 15.46 -4.55
CA GLU A 138 -17.56 14.08 -4.34
C GLU A 138 -17.62 13.30 -5.67
N LEU A 139 -16.58 12.53 -5.95
CA LEU A 139 -16.48 11.70 -7.15
C LEU A 139 -16.86 10.26 -6.81
N ALA A 140 -17.72 9.65 -7.62
CA ALA A 140 -17.94 8.22 -7.54
C ALA A 140 -16.72 7.44 -8.07
N PRO A 141 -16.47 6.20 -7.61
CA PRO A 141 -15.37 5.36 -8.11
C PRO A 141 -15.31 5.23 -9.64
N ALA A 142 -16.47 5.15 -10.30
CA ALA A 142 -16.54 5.08 -11.76
C ALA A 142 -16.07 6.39 -12.45
N GLU A 143 -16.35 7.54 -11.84
CA GLU A 143 -15.90 8.84 -12.36
C GLU A 143 -14.40 9.02 -12.15
N MET A 144 -13.87 8.60 -11.01
CA MET A 144 -12.42 8.58 -10.74
C MET A 144 -11.70 7.72 -11.79
N LEU A 145 -12.24 6.53 -12.08
CA LEU A 145 -11.67 5.64 -13.09
C LEU A 145 -11.69 6.27 -14.49
N GLU A 146 -12.79 6.92 -14.87
CA GLU A 146 -12.87 7.61 -16.15
C GLU A 146 -11.81 8.70 -16.29
N VAL A 147 -11.56 9.48 -15.23
CA VAL A 147 -10.54 10.54 -15.20
C VAL A 147 -9.16 9.99 -15.54
N VAL A 148 -8.72 8.94 -14.83
CA VAL A 148 -7.37 8.38 -14.99
C VAL A 148 -7.20 7.65 -16.31
N LEU A 149 -8.23 6.92 -16.79
CA LEU A 149 -8.19 6.26 -18.09
C LEU A 149 -8.19 7.27 -19.25
N ARG A 150 -8.90 8.39 -19.10
CA ARG A 150 -8.91 9.45 -20.11
C ARG A 150 -7.56 10.14 -20.21
N LYS A 151 -6.90 10.40 -19.08
CA LYS A 151 -5.54 10.96 -19.04
C LYS A 151 -4.54 10.05 -19.76
N ARG A 152 -4.55 8.75 -19.46
CA ARG A 152 -3.69 7.74 -20.12
C ARG A 152 -3.85 7.70 -21.64
N ARG A 153 -5.06 7.94 -22.17
CA ARG A 153 -5.30 7.96 -23.63
C ARG A 153 -4.75 9.20 -24.33
N MET A 154 -4.40 10.25 -23.59
CA MET A 154 -3.86 11.50 -24.15
C MET A 154 -2.32 11.55 -24.12
N GLU A 155 -1.68 10.62 -23.42
CA GLU A 155 -0.23 10.44 -23.33
C GLU A 155 0.26 9.45 -24.41
#